data_AF-A0A2J2H7W3-F1
#
_entry.id   AF-A0A2J2H7W3-F1
#
_cell.length_a   1.000
_cell.length_b   1.000
_cell.length_c   1.000
_cell.angle_alpha   90.00
_cell.angle_beta   90.00
_cell.angle_gamma   90.00
#
_symmetry.space_group_name_H-M   'P 1'
#
loop_
_entity.id
_entity.type
_entity.pdbx_description
1 polymer ?
#
loop_
_entity_poly.entity_id
_entity_poly.type
_entity_poly.pdbx_seq_one_letter_code
_entity_poly.pdbx_strand_id
1 'polypeptide(L)'
;SPVDLGVGYGLSAALTLGAALGAAALAGRPMLEGARLAHAIEVRLGTGLGDVAAEYYGGGIEMRVRPGAPGVGLVDRIPHPRDLVAVAVDLGRYPTDRMLAELRDRLAAAGDRYMEELMREPTYERFASLSREFSREVGFLGGDLEGRIGACARYADTYYAKKRVLLFLTYRDEAEALAECLRGVGLAPRGFALSEAGAKIFTDRRR
;
A
#
# COMPACT_ATOMS: atom_id res chain seq x y z
N SER A 1 7.01 14.23 4.94
CA SER A 1 6.63 13.07 4.12
C SER A 1 7.45 13.07 2.84
N PRO A 2 7.95 11.92 2.34
CA PRO A 2 8.63 11.82 1.04
C PRO A 2 7.66 11.79 -0.16
N VAL A 3 6.34 11.78 0.10
CA VAL A 3 5.27 11.71 -0.91
C VAL A 3 4.20 12.77 -0.63
N ASP A 4 3.41 13.10 -1.65
CA ASP A 4 2.35 14.11 -1.58
C ASP A 4 1.00 13.52 -1.11
N LEU A 5 0.10 14.39 -0.66
CA LEU A 5 -1.28 13.99 -0.36
C LEU A 5 -2.08 13.71 -1.64
N GLY A 6 -2.94 12.70 -1.58
CA GLY A 6 -3.87 12.36 -2.66
C GLY A 6 -3.26 11.59 -3.84
N VAL A 7 -2.00 11.15 -3.73
CA VAL A 7 -1.31 10.38 -4.79
C VAL A 7 -1.36 8.86 -4.58
N GLY A 8 -2.02 8.36 -3.53
CA GLY A 8 -2.31 6.92 -3.37
C GLY A 8 -1.38 6.12 -2.43
N TYR A 9 -0.44 6.79 -1.76
CA TYR A 9 0.54 6.17 -0.83
C TYR A 9 0.07 6.06 0.64
N GLY A 10 -1.21 6.32 0.93
CA GLY A 10 -1.73 6.24 2.32
C GLY A 10 -1.40 7.43 3.23
N LEU A 11 -0.79 8.51 2.72
CA LEU A 11 -0.33 9.63 3.57
C LEU A 11 -1.42 10.27 4.46
N SER A 12 -2.70 10.29 4.06
CA SER A 12 -3.78 10.77 4.92
C SER A 12 -3.93 9.93 6.18
N ALA A 13 -3.87 8.61 6.04
CA ALA A 13 -3.91 7.66 7.14
C ALA A 13 -2.67 7.81 8.01
N ALA A 14 -1.48 7.93 7.43
CA ALA A 14 -0.24 8.09 8.18
C ALA A 14 -0.24 9.34 9.07
N LEU A 15 -0.73 10.48 8.54
CA LEU A 15 -0.89 11.72 9.30
C LEU A 15 -1.92 11.57 10.42
N THR A 16 -3.08 10.98 10.11
CA THR A 16 -4.17 10.77 11.08
C THR A 16 -3.73 9.82 12.19
N LEU A 17 -3.05 8.73 11.85
CA LEU A 17 -2.50 7.75 12.77
C LEU A 17 -1.41 8.38 13.65
N GLY A 18 -0.46 9.11 13.05
CA GLY A 18 0.58 9.81 13.81
C GLY A 18 0.01 10.81 14.82
N ALA A 19 -0.99 11.60 14.42
CA ALA A 19 -1.66 12.54 15.31
C ALA A 19 -2.41 11.83 16.45
N ALA A 20 -3.18 10.79 16.14
CA ALA A 20 -3.97 10.07 17.14
C ALA A 20 -3.10 9.27 18.12
N LEU A 21 -2.01 8.64 17.65
CA LEU A 21 -1.04 7.97 18.50
C LEU A 21 -0.28 8.96 19.40
N GLY A 22 0.12 10.11 18.84
CA GLY A 22 0.74 11.18 19.62
C GLY A 22 -0.17 11.71 20.73
N ALA A 23 -1.44 11.97 20.41
CA ALA A 23 -2.43 12.40 21.38
C ALA A 23 -2.68 11.33 22.46
N ALA A 24 -2.80 10.06 22.07
CA ALA A 24 -2.92 8.95 23.02
C ALA A 24 -1.70 8.88 23.96
N ALA A 25 -0.49 9.05 23.42
CA ALA A 25 0.74 8.99 24.20
C ALA A 25 0.83 10.14 25.22
N LEU A 26 0.49 11.36 24.80
CA LEU A 26 0.43 12.53 25.68
C LEU A 26 -0.63 12.41 26.78
N ALA A 27 -1.75 11.74 26.47
CA ALA A 27 -2.84 11.50 27.41
C ALA A 27 -2.67 10.25 28.28
N GLY A 28 -1.56 9.50 28.13
CA GLY A 28 -1.33 8.24 28.86
C GLY A 28 -2.31 7.13 28.49
N ARG A 29 -2.88 7.16 27.28
CA ARG A 29 -3.84 6.19 26.77
C ARG A 29 -3.15 5.07 25.97
N PRO A 30 -3.72 3.87 25.89
CA PRO A 30 -3.21 2.79 25.04
C PRO A 30 -3.09 3.22 23.57
N MET A 31 -2.00 2.84 22.91
CA MET A 31 -1.78 3.13 21.48
C MET A 31 -2.89 2.57 20.59
N LEU A 32 -3.45 1.42 20.98
CA LEU A 32 -4.58 0.80 20.29
C LEU A 32 -5.82 1.70 20.25
N GLU A 33 -6.07 2.51 21.29
CA GLU A 33 -7.17 3.48 21.29
C GLU A 33 -6.92 4.60 20.27
N GLY A 34 -5.69 5.11 20.20
CA GLY A 34 -5.29 6.09 19.18
C GLY A 34 -5.42 5.54 17.77
N ALA A 35 -5.00 4.30 17.53
CA ALA A 35 -5.12 3.64 16.23
C ALA A 35 -6.59 3.40 15.82
N ARG A 36 -7.46 3.02 16.77
CA ARG A 36 -8.91 2.89 16.53
C ARG A 36 -9.57 4.23 16.22
N LEU A 37 -9.18 5.30 16.93
CA LEU A 37 -9.64 6.66 16.65
C LEU A 37 -9.23 7.10 15.23
N ALA A 38 -7.97 6.86 14.84
CA ALA A 38 -7.50 7.18 13.50
C ALA A 38 -8.29 6.45 12.42
N HIS A 39 -8.55 5.15 12.62
CA HIS A 39 -9.38 4.37 11.70
C HIS A 39 -10.81 4.94 11.60
N ALA A 40 -11.44 5.27 12.73
CA ALA A 40 -12.78 5.86 12.75
C ALA A 40 -12.84 7.21 12.01
N ILE A 41 -11.79 8.03 12.11
CA ILE A 41 -11.67 9.29 11.37
C ILE A 41 -11.57 9.03 9.87
N GLU A 42 -10.67 8.15 9.41
CA GLU A 42 -10.50 7.84 7.98
C GLU A 42 -11.78 7.26 7.37
N VAL A 43 -12.48 6.38 8.09
CA VAL A 43 -13.77 5.80 7.66
C VAL A 43 -14.85 6.89 7.56
N ARG A 44 -14.97 7.75 8.59
CA ARG A 44 -15.99 8.82 8.62
C ARG A 44 -15.77 9.87 7.52
N LEU A 45 -14.51 10.14 7.17
CA LEU A 45 -14.16 11.08 6.11
C LEU A 45 -14.10 10.43 4.72
N GLY A 46 -14.29 9.11 4.62
CA GLY A 46 -14.26 8.39 3.34
C GLY A 46 -12.88 8.38 2.66
N THR A 47 -11.81 8.59 3.42
CA THR A 47 -10.43 8.73 2.90
C THR A 47 -9.70 7.39 2.81
N GLY A 48 -10.02 6.44 3.68
CA GLY A 48 -9.38 5.12 3.68
C GLY A 48 -10.09 4.09 4.55
N LEU A 49 -10.01 2.82 4.13
CA LEU A 49 -10.57 1.67 4.88
C LEU A 49 -9.49 0.71 5.42
N GLY A 50 -8.28 0.76 4.86
CA GLY A 50 -7.23 -0.22 5.15
C GLY A 50 -5.89 0.36 5.58
N ASP A 51 -5.58 1.60 5.17
CA ASP A 51 -4.23 2.15 5.31
C ASP A 51 -3.82 2.29 6.80
N VAL A 52 -4.73 2.71 7.69
CA VAL A 52 -4.46 2.80 9.14
C VAL A 52 -4.05 1.45 9.74
N ALA A 53 -4.71 0.36 9.35
CA ALA A 53 -4.37 -0.96 9.88
C ALA A 53 -3.00 -1.41 9.37
N ALA A 54 -2.76 -1.25 8.06
CA ALA A 54 -1.47 -1.59 7.44
C ALA A 54 -0.30 -0.81 8.08
N GLU A 55 -0.47 0.49 8.28
CA GLU A 55 0.56 1.36 8.87
C GLU A 55 0.76 1.11 10.37
N TYR A 56 -0.31 0.82 11.11
CA TYR A 56 -0.22 0.52 12.53
C TYR A 56 0.51 -0.80 12.79
N TYR A 57 0.19 -1.86 12.04
CA TYR A 57 0.77 -3.18 12.25
C TYR A 57 2.12 -3.39 11.55
N GLY A 58 2.29 -2.83 10.35
CA GLY A 58 3.46 -3.04 9.48
C GLY A 58 3.82 -4.52 9.26
N GLY A 59 5.08 -4.76 8.88
CA GLY A 59 5.62 -6.10 8.68
C GLY A 59 5.66 -6.53 7.22
N GLY A 60 6.08 -5.61 6.35
CA GLY A 60 6.30 -5.88 4.94
C GLY A 60 4.98 -5.97 4.16
N ILE A 61 4.75 -7.13 3.53
CA ILE A 61 3.57 -7.40 2.71
C ILE A 61 2.43 -7.89 3.61
N GLU A 62 1.51 -6.99 3.88
CA GLU A 62 0.36 -7.18 4.76
C GLU A 62 -0.84 -7.82 4.05
N MET A 63 -1.52 -8.75 4.73
CA MET A 63 -2.73 -9.39 4.25
C MET A 63 -3.86 -9.29 5.30
N ARG A 64 -4.92 -8.54 4.97
CA ARG A 64 -6.12 -8.40 5.83
C ARG A 64 -7.03 -9.62 5.68
N VAL A 65 -6.83 -10.62 6.55
CA VAL A 65 -7.65 -11.84 6.58
C VAL A 65 -9.05 -11.63 7.19
N ARG A 66 -9.22 -10.59 8.03
CA ARG A 66 -10.54 -10.19 8.54
C ARG A 66 -10.68 -8.67 8.57
N PRO A 67 -11.76 -8.09 8.00
CA PRO A 67 -11.95 -6.64 8.01
C PRO A 67 -12.19 -6.11 9.43
N GLY A 68 -11.72 -4.89 9.69
CA GLY A 68 -12.00 -4.16 10.92
C GLY A 68 -10.90 -3.18 11.30
N ALA A 69 -11.21 -2.34 12.29
CA ALA A 69 -10.25 -1.42 12.91
C ALA A 69 -9.10 -2.19 13.58
N PRO A 70 -7.97 -1.53 13.90
CA PRO A 70 -6.94 -2.11 14.76
C PRO A 70 -7.53 -2.74 16.04
N GLY A 71 -7.17 -3.99 16.30
CA GLY A 71 -7.67 -4.81 17.41
C GLY A 71 -9.09 -5.35 17.24
N VAL A 72 -9.69 -5.23 16.06
CA VAL A 72 -10.97 -5.85 15.67
C VAL A 72 -10.74 -6.73 14.44
N GLY A 73 -10.15 -6.14 13.39
CA GLY A 73 -9.69 -6.87 12.21
C GLY A 73 -8.56 -7.85 12.55
N LEU A 74 -8.23 -8.71 11.59
CA LEU A 74 -7.11 -9.63 11.68
C LEU A 74 -6.22 -9.42 10.45
N VAL A 75 -4.93 -9.30 10.72
CA VAL A 75 -3.88 -9.03 9.75
C VAL A 75 -2.86 -10.14 9.86
N ASP A 76 -2.46 -10.67 8.71
CA ASP A 76 -1.34 -11.59 8.55
C ASP A 76 -0.27 -10.97 7.64
N ARG A 77 0.86 -11.64 7.48
CA ARG A 77 2.00 -11.16 6.70
C ARG A 77 2.49 -12.24 5.76
N ILE A 78 2.73 -11.87 4.52
CA ILE A 78 3.29 -12.75 3.51
C ILE A 78 4.81 -12.69 3.60
N PRO A 79 5.51 -13.81 3.89
CA PRO A 79 6.96 -13.85 3.85
C PRO A 79 7.46 -13.43 2.46
N HIS A 80 8.49 -12.58 2.42
CA HIS A 80 9.07 -12.10 1.18
C HIS A 80 10.61 -12.10 1.24
N PRO A 81 11.29 -12.00 0.08
CA PRO A 81 12.74 -11.88 0.04
C PRO A 81 13.24 -10.65 0.83
N ARG A 82 14.41 -10.78 1.48
CA ARG A 82 14.95 -9.75 2.39
C ARG A 82 15.48 -8.51 1.67
N ASP A 83 15.92 -8.68 0.44
CA ASP A 83 16.48 -7.67 -0.44
C ASP A 83 15.43 -7.08 -1.39
N LEU A 84 14.16 -7.45 -1.22
CA LEU A 84 13.04 -6.87 -1.94
C LEU A 84 12.91 -5.38 -1.60
N VAL A 85 12.69 -4.56 -2.63
CA VAL A 85 12.41 -3.13 -2.56
C VAL A 85 11.25 -2.79 -3.48
N ALA A 86 10.61 -1.66 -3.21
CA ALA A 86 9.54 -1.14 -4.06
C ALA A 86 10.02 0.08 -4.85
N VAL A 87 9.75 0.10 -6.16
CA VAL A 87 9.92 1.29 -7.00
C VAL A 87 8.54 1.74 -7.45
N ALA A 88 8.15 2.96 -7.07
CA ALA A 88 6.82 3.48 -7.32
C ALA A 88 6.85 4.70 -8.25
N VAL A 89 5.82 4.84 -9.06
CA VAL A 89 5.61 5.95 -9.99
C VAL A 89 4.22 6.52 -9.78
N ASP A 90 4.15 7.85 -9.62
CA ASP A 90 2.89 8.59 -9.60
C ASP A 90 2.40 8.83 -11.03
N LEU A 91 1.21 8.33 -11.35
CA LEU A 91 0.53 8.47 -12.64
C LEU A 91 -0.54 9.59 -12.61
N GLY A 92 -0.65 10.32 -11.50
CA GLY A 92 -1.57 11.43 -11.29
C GLY A 92 -2.58 11.19 -10.17
N ARG A 93 -3.62 12.03 -10.12
CA ARG A 93 -4.65 11.96 -9.08
C ARG A 93 -5.90 11.27 -9.60
N TYR A 94 -6.49 10.41 -8.77
CA TYR A 94 -7.81 9.83 -8.99
C TYR A 94 -8.58 9.89 -7.66
N PRO A 95 -9.53 10.83 -7.52
CA PRO A 95 -10.28 11.00 -6.28
C PRO A 95 -10.91 9.69 -5.81
N THR A 96 -10.72 9.36 -4.53
CA THR A 96 -11.14 8.08 -3.94
C THR A 96 -12.64 7.89 -4.01
N ASP A 97 -13.41 8.94 -3.75
CA ASP A 97 -14.86 9.01 -3.85
C ASP A 97 -15.35 8.69 -5.27
N ARG A 98 -14.75 9.31 -6.28
CA ARG A 98 -15.06 9.06 -7.70
C ARG A 98 -14.75 7.63 -8.10
N MET A 99 -13.57 7.13 -7.73
CA MET A 99 -13.19 5.72 -7.99
C MET A 99 -14.19 4.75 -7.35
N LEU A 100 -14.59 4.99 -6.10
CA LEU A 100 -15.58 4.15 -5.43
C LEU A 100 -16.96 4.26 -6.09
N ALA A 101 -17.36 5.42 -6.58
CA ALA A 101 -18.62 5.55 -7.32
C ALA A 101 -18.60 4.75 -8.64
N GLU A 102 -17.47 4.74 -9.34
CA GLU A 102 -17.33 4.09 -10.65
C GLU A 102 -17.02 2.59 -10.58
N LEU A 103 -16.27 2.14 -9.56
CA LEU A 103 -15.66 0.81 -9.53
C LEU A 103 -16.06 -0.05 -8.34
N ARG A 104 -16.93 0.41 -7.42
CA ARG A 104 -17.26 -0.32 -6.17
C ARG A 104 -17.61 -1.78 -6.40
N ASP A 105 -18.56 -2.08 -7.27
CA ASP A 105 -19.07 -3.45 -7.44
C ASP A 105 -18.01 -4.36 -8.08
N ARG A 106 -17.26 -3.83 -9.05
CA ARG A 106 -16.12 -4.52 -9.67
C ARG A 106 -15.01 -4.80 -8.67
N LEU A 107 -14.66 -3.81 -7.84
CA LEU A 107 -13.65 -3.94 -6.80
C LEU A 107 -14.07 -4.92 -5.71
N ALA A 108 -15.35 -4.96 -5.34
CA ALA A 108 -15.88 -5.90 -4.36
C ALA A 108 -15.81 -7.33 -4.90
N ALA A 109 -16.39 -7.59 -6.08
CA ALA A 109 -16.43 -8.92 -6.66
C ALA A 109 -15.02 -9.47 -6.98
N ALA A 110 -14.16 -8.64 -7.57
CA ALA A 110 -12.77 -9.03 -7.83
C ALA A 110 -12.00 -9.21 -6.52
N GLY A 111 -12.15 -8.27 -5.59
CA GLY A 111 -11.42 -8.25 -4.33
C GLY A 111 -11.63 -9.52 -3.51
N ASP A 112 -12.89 -9.94 -3.34
CA ASP A 112 -13.21 -11.14 -2.58
C ASP A 112 -12.59 -12.39 -3.21
N ARG A 113 -12.71 -12.55 -4.55
CA ARG A 113 -12.13 -13.67 -5.28
C ARG A 113 -10.61 -13.73 -5.16
N TYR A 114 -9.92 -12.61 -5.44
CA TYR A 114 -8.45 -12.56 -5.39
C TYR A 114 -7.93 -12.74 -3.95
N MET A 115 -8.65 -12.26 -2.95
CA MET A 115 -8.31 -12.50 -1.54
C MET A 115 -8.53 -13.96 -1.15
N GLU A 116 -9.61 -14.60 -1.58
CA GLU A 116 -9.81 -16.03 -1.36
C GLU A 116 -8.69 -16.87 -1.96
N GLU A 117 -8.25 -16.55 -3.18
CA GLU A 117 -7.12 -17.22 -3.83
C GLU A 117 -5.81 -16.99 -3.07
N LEU A 118 -5.53 -15.76 -2.67
CA LEU A 118 -4.32 -15.44 -1.90
C LEU A 118 -4.29 -16.14 -0.54
N MET A 119 -5.44 -16.25 0.14
CA MET A 119 -5.55 -16.93 1.43
C MET A 119 -5.33 -18.46 1.33
N ARG A 120 -5.55 -19.07 0.16
CA ARG A 120 -5.27 -20.51 -0.06
C ARG A 120 -3.78 -20.80 -0.16
N GLU A 121 -3.00 -19.86 -0.68
CA GLU A 121 -1.56 -19.99 -0.88
C GLU A 121 -0.89 -18.62 -0.63
N PRO A 122 -0.67 -18.23 0.65
CA PRO A 122 -0.19 -16.90 1.02
C PRO A 122 1.34 -16.79 0.86
N THR A 123 1.80 -16.91 -0.39
CA THR A 123 3.21 -16.77 -0.77
C THR A 123 3.45 -15.46 -1.50
N TYR A 124 4.70 -15.02 -1.54
CA TYR A 124 5.11 -13.82 -2.27
C TYR A 124 4.80 -13.94 -3.77
N GLU A 125 5.06 -15.10 -4.37
CA GLU A 125 4.84 -15.37 -5.79
C GLU A 125 3.36 -15.26 -6.14
N ARG A 126 2.47 -15.78 -5.27
CA ARG A 126 1.02 -15.64 -5.45
C ARG A 126 0.54 -14.22 -5.25
N PHE A 127 1.03 -13.53 -4.23
CA PHE A 127 0.73 -12.10 -4.08
C PHE A 127 1.14 -11.32 -5.33
N ALA A 128 2.34 -11.57 -5.86
CA ALA A 128 2.89 -10.91 -7.03
C ALA A 128 2.06 -11.15 -8.29
N SER A 129 1.65 -12.39 -8.55
CA SER A 129 0.81 -12.72 -9.72
C SER A 129 -0.60 -12.14 -9.58
N LEU A 130 -1.26 -12.41 -8.44
CA LEU A 130 -2.63 -12.00 -8.19
C LEU A 130 -2.79 -10.47 -8.16
N SER A 131 -1.81 -9.74 -7.62
CA SER A 131 -1.85 -8.26 -7.63
C SER A 131 -1.83 -7.69 -9.04
N ARG A 132 -1.02 -8.27 -9.94
CA ARG A 132 -0.94 -7.84 -11.35
C ARG A 132 -2.21 -8.18 -12.11
N GLU A 133 -2.75 -9.37 -11.91
CA GLU A 133 -4.00 -9.80 -12.53
C GLU A 133 -5.19 -8.98 -12.04
N PHE A 134 -5.33 -8.79 -10.73
CA PHE A 134 -6.34 -7.91 -10.14
C PHE A 134 -6.25 -6.51 -10.74
N SER A 135 -5.04 -5.94 -10.82
CA SER A 135 -4.83 -4.60 -11.35
C SER A 135 -5.30 -4.44 -12.81
N ARG A 136 -5.07 -5.45 -13.66
CA ARG A 136 -5.60 -5.50 -15.02
C ARG A 136 -7.12 -5.66 -15.00
N GLU A 137 -7.61 -6.60 -14.21
CA GLU A 137 -9.03 -6.93 -14.13
C GLU A 137 -9.85 -5.74 -13.67
N VAL A 138 -9.37 -4.90 -12.76
CA VAL A 138 -10.13 -3.73 -12.27
C VAL A 138 -9.87 -2.46 -13.10
N GLY A 139 -8.99 -2.53 -14.10
CA GLY A 139 -8.69 -1.44 -15.03
C GLY A 139 -7.67 -0.42 -14.50
N PHE A 140 -6.92 -0.73 -13.45
CA PHE A 140 -5.81 0.12 -13.01
C PHE A 140 -4.57 -0.03 -13.88
N LEU A 141 -4.35 -1.23 -14.43
CA LEU A 141 -3.24 -1.54 -15.34
C LEU A 141 -3.79 -1.79 -16.75
N GLY A 142 -3.67 -0.78 -17.61
CA GLY A 142 -4.11 -0.84 -19.00
C GLY A 142 -2.99 -1.10 -20.00
N GLY A 143 -3.36 -1.53 -21.22
CA GLY A 143 -2.40 -1.88 -22.28
C GLY A 143 -1.44 -0.77 -22.67
N ASP A 144 -1.88 0.50 -22.69
CA ASP A 144 -1.00 1.64 -22.97
C ASP A 144 0.11 1.80 -21.93
N LEU A 145 -0.22 1.60 -20.65
CA LEU A 145 0.76 1.67 -19.57
C LEU A 145 1.72 0.48 -19.63
N GLU A 146 1.20 -0.73 -19.86
CA GLU A 146 2.04 -1.93 -20.01
C GLU A 146 2.96 -1.83 -21.23
N GLY A 147 2.48 -1.30 -22.35
CA GLY A 147 3.28 -1.04 -23.54
C GLY A 147 4.41 -0.05 -23.26
N ARG A 148 4.11 1.03 -22.51
CA ARG A 148 5.11 2.04 -22.12
C ARG A 148 6.21 1.48 -21.22
N ILE A 149 5.88 0.60 -20.28
CA ILE A 149 6.85 0.06 -19.29
C ILE A 149 7.43 -1.30 -19.67
N GLY A 150 7.01 -1.88 -20.79
CA GLY A 150 7.31 -3.28 -21.15
C GLY A 150 8.80 -3.59 -21.18
N ALA A 151 9.64 -2.69 -21.69
CA ALA A 151 11.09 -2.87 -21.69
C ALA A 151 11.71 -2.83 -20.27
N CYS A 152 11.09 -2.09 -19.34
CA CYS A 152 11.57 -1.94 -17.97
C CYS A 152 11.13 -3.10 -17.06
N ALA A 153 10.09 -3.84 -17.45
CA ALA A 153 9.60 -4.99 -16.70
C ALA A 153 10.66 -6.07 -16.45
N ARG A 154 11.72 -6.15 -17.29
CA ARG A 154 12.83 -7.09 -17.10
C ARG A 154 13.64 -6.88 -15.82
N TYR A 155 13.58 -5.67 -15.26
CA TYR A 155 14.28 -5.28 -14.04
C TYR A 155 13.38 -5.37 -12.80
N ALA A 156 12.20 -5.97 -12.93
CA ALA A 156 11.25 -6.11 -11.85
C ALA A 156 10.81 -7.56 -11.74
N ASP A 157 10.61 -8.02 -10.51
CA ASP A 157 10.05 -9.32 -10.24
C ASP A 157 8.54 -9.31 -10.52
N THR A 158 7.85 -8.25 -10.10
CA THR A 158 6.46 -7.98 -10.49
C THR A 158 6.17 -6.49 -10.56
N TYR A 159 5.03 -6.15 -11.17
CA TYR A 159 4.47 -4.82 -11.14
C TYR A 159 2.94 -4.86 -11.21
N TYR A 160 2.32 -3.85 -10.61
CA TYR A 160 0.88 -3.66 -10.63
C TYR A 160 0.54 -2.20 -10.34
N ALA A 161 -0.66 -1.78 -10.69
CA ALA A 161 -1.17 -0.45 -10.38
C ALA A 161 -2.28 -0.51 -9.32
N LYS A 162 -2.23 0.41 -8.36
CA LYS A 162 -3.31 0.69 -7.41
C LYS A 162 -3.73 2.14 -7.62
N LYS A 163 -4.93 2.37 -8.16
CA LYS A 163 -5.40 3.70 -8.57
C LYS A 163 -4.48 4.33 -9.62
N ARG A 164 -3.64 5.28 -9.20
CA ARG A 164 -2.70 6.04 -10.02
C ARG A 164 -1.27 5.90 -9.49
N VAL A 165 -1.01 4.88 -8.66
CA VAL A 165 0.36 4.49 -8.31
C VAL A 165 0.67 3.22 -9.07
N LEU A 166 1.67 3.29 -9.95
CA LEU A 166 2.31 2.10 -10.49
C LEU A 166 3.41 1.68 -9.52
N LEU A 167 3.37 0.44 -9.08
CA LEU A 167 4.34 -0.15 -8.17
C LEU A 167 5.06 -1.29 -8.87
N PHE A 168 6.38 -1.31 -8.73
CA PHE A 168 7.23 -2.43 -9.06
C PHE A 168 7.81 -3.00 -7.77
N LEU A 169 7.83 -4.32 -7.66
CA LEU A 169 8.66 -5.02 -6.68
C LEU A 169 9.86 -5.58 -7.40
N THR A 170 11.03 -5.31 -6.86
CA THR A 170 12.32 -5.70 -7.44
C THR A 170 13.34 -5.92 -6.34
N TYR A 171 14.51 -6.41 -6.70
CA TYR A 171 15.62 -6.62 -5.79
C TYR A 171 16.51 -5.38 -5.74
N ARG A 172 17.24 -5.21 -4.63
CA ARG A 172 18.04 -4.01 -4.37
C ARG A 172 19.09 -3.72 -5.45
N ASP A 173 19.66 -4.75 -6.02
CA ASP A 173 20.66 -4.69 -7.09
C ASP A 173 20.07 -4.27 -8.45
N GLU A 174 18.83 -4.64 -8.72
CA GLU A 174 18.10 -4.28 -9.96
C GLU A 174 17.40 -2.90 -9.88
N ALA A 175 17.23 -2.35 -8.67
CA ALA A 175 16.42 -1.16 -8.44
C ALA A 175 16.88 0.09 -9.21
N GLU A 176 18.19 0.32 -9.34
CA GLU A 176 18.69 1.48 -10.09
C GLU A 176 18.49 1.30 -11.60
N ALA A 177 18.76 0.11 -12.14
CA ALA A 177 18.54 -0.20 -13.56
C ALA A 177 17.06 -0.06 -13.94
N LEU A 178 16.15 -0.50 -13.05
CA LEU A 178 14.72 -0.27 -13.19
C LEU A 178 14.40 1.24 -13.20
N ALA A 179 14.93 1.99 -12.23
CA ALA A 179 14.67 3.42 -12.11
C ALA A 179 15.18 4.20 -13.34
N GLU A 180 16.38 3.90 -13.83
CA GLU A 180 16.94 4.48 -15.05
C GLU A 180 16.08 4.19 -16.28
N CYS A 181 15.63 2.94 -16.43
CA CYS A 181 14.73 2.57 -17.53
C CYS A 181 13.41 3.35 -17.47
N LEU A 182 12.80 3.45 -16.29
CA LEU A 182 11.56 4.19 -16.08
C LEU A 182 11.72 5.68 -16.40
N ARG A 183 12.84 6.30 -16.00
CA ARG A 183 13.19 7.68 -16.40
C ARG A 183 13.32 7.81 -17.92
N GLY A 184 13.93 6.82 -18.57
CA GLY A 184 14.07 6.77 -20.04
C GLY A 184 12.74 6.75 -20.79
N VAL A 185 11.68 6.19 -20.21
CA VAL A 185 10.31 6.23 -20.76
C VAL A 185 9.47 7.40 -20.21
N GLY A 186 10.11 8.40 -19.59
CA GLY A 186 9.49 9.63 -19.13
C GLY A 186 8.66 9.50 -17.85
N LEU A 187 8.96 8.51 -17.00
CA LEU A 187 8.35 8.34 -15.68
C LEU A 187 9.29 8.83 -14.57
N ALA A 188 8.73 9.21 -13.43
CA ALA A 188 9.47 9.69 -12.27
C ALA A 188 9.41 8.66 -11.13
N PRO A 189 10.31 7.65 -11.11
CA PRO A 189 10.32 6.60 -10.10
C PRO A 189 10.86 7.09 -8.75
N ARG A 190 10.36 6.49 -7.67
CA ARG A 190 10.84 6.64 -6.29
C ARG A 190 11.05 5.27 -5.67
N GLY A 191 12.22 5.04 -5.09
CA GLY A 191 12.55 3.79 -4.39
C GLY A 191 12.16 3.83 -2.91
N PHE A 192 11.67 2.71 -2.39
CA PHE A 192 11.26 2.50 -1.01
C PHE A 192 11.74 1.15 -0.50
N ALA A 193 12.26 1.11 0.72
CA ALA A 193 12.43 -0.14 1.44
C ALA A 193 11.09 -0.61 2.01
N LEU A 194 10.87 -1.93 2.06
CA LEU A 194 9.73 -2.50 2.77
C LEU A 194 9.95 -2.37 4.28
N SER A 195 8.94 -1.87 5.00
CA SER A 195 9.02 -1.68 6.46
C SER A 195 8.53 -2.92 7.20
N GLU A 196 9.44 -3.61 7.89
CA GLU A 196 9.12 -4.69 8.81
C GLU A 196 8.42 -4.21 10.10
N ALA A 197 8.41 -2.90 10.35
CA ALA A 197 7.80 -2.33 11.54
C ALA A 197 6.55 -1.53 11.21
N GLY A 198 5.57 -1.61 12.11
CA GLY A 198 4.43 -0.69 12.15
C GLY A 198 4.79 0.67 12.78
N ALA A 199 3.76 1.44 13.12
CA ALA A 199 3.89 2.76 13.69
C ALA A 199 4.71 2.76 15.00
N LYS A 200 5.66 3.70 15.10
CA LYS A 200 6.52 3.90 16.28
C LYS A 200 6.29 5.29 16.85
N ILE A 201 6.12 5.37 18.18
CA ILE A 201 6.12 6.61 18.93
C ILE A 201 7.39 6.68 19.77
N PHE A 202 8.10 7.79 19.66
CA PHE A 202 9.26 8.09 20.48
C PHE A 202 8.86 9.16 21.49
N THR A 203 8.87 8.82 22.77
CA THR A 203 8.76 9.82 23.83
C THR A 203 10.18 10.15 24.29
N ASP A 204 10.66 11.37 24.04
CA ASP A 204 11.89 11.85 24.69
C ASP A 204 11.54 12.07 26.18
N ARG A 205 11.74 11.05 27.01
CA ARG A 205 11.66 11.17 28.47
C ARG A 205 12.98 11.73 29.00
N ARG A 206 13.41 12.89 28.48
CA ARG A 206 14.31 13.78 29.21
C ARG A 206 13.46 14.67 30.10
N ARG A 207 13.12 14.15 31.27
CA ARG A 207 12.74 14.90 32.47
C ARG A 207 13.50 14.31 33.64
#